data_AF-A0A8T8E5R9-F1
#
_entry.id   AF-A0A8T8E5R9-F1
#
_cell.length_a   1.000
_cell.length_b   1.000
_cell.length_c   1.000
_cell.angle_alpha   90.00
_cell.angle_beta   90.00
_cell.angle_gamma   90.00
#
_symmetry.space_group_name_H-M   'P 1'
#
loop_
_entity.id
_entity.type
_entity.pdbx_description
1 polymer ?
#
loop_
_entity_poly.entity_id
_entity_poly.type
_entity_poly.pdbx_seq_one_letter_code
_entity_poly.pdbx_strand_id
1 'polypeptide(L)' 'MSVENEPVTEQPIYSRCRTEMKFRGAGSTTTIPIVGQEIEFRQYSCPECGQGTRFEQRGSDEEWSRPTL' A
#
# COMPACT_ATOMS: atom_id res chain seq x y z
N MET A 1 13.87 -13.53 -18.04
CA MET A 1 14.16 -12.56 -16.98
C MET A 1 12.86 -12.34 -16.23
N SER A 2 12.58 -13.21 -15.28
CA SER A 2 11.44 -13.04 -14.38
C SER A 2 11.88 -11.96 -13.41
N VAL A 3 11.38 -10.74 -13.58
CA VAL A 3 11.42 -9.74 -12.52
C VAL A 3 10.55 -10.31 -11.41
N GLU A 4 11.20 -11.10 -10.54
CA GLU A 4 10.73 -11.35 -9.20
C GLU A 4 10.51 -9.97 -8.62
N ASN A 5 9.27 -9.52 -8.68
CA ASN A 5 8.81 -8.30 -8.06
C ASN A 5 8.79 -8.63 -6.56
N GLU A 6 9.98 -8.81 -5.98
CA GLU A 6 10.17 -8.87 -4.54
C GLU A 6 9.56 -7.58 -4.03
N PRO A 7 8.43 -7.60 -3.29
CA PRO A 7 7.94 -6.39 -2.69
C PRO A 7 8.92 -6.08 -1.55
N VAL A 8 10.02 -5.38 -1.87
CA VAL A 8 10.81 -4.67 -0.87
C VAL A 8 9.91 -3.52 -0.39
N THR A 9 9.13 -3.84 0.62
CA THR A 9 8.47 -2.88 1.50
C THR A 9 8.38 -3.61 2.83
N GLU A 10 9.26 -3.26 3.76
CA GLU A 10 9.20 -3.75 5.13
C GLU A 10 7.74 -3.67 5.61
N GLN A 11 7.20 -4.79 6.10
CA GLN A 11 5.82 -4.81 6.57
C GLN A 11 5.66 -3.77 7.67
N PRO A 12 4.69 -2.85 7.57
CA PRO A 12 4.56 -1.79 8.55
C PRO A 12 4.21 -2.41 9.91
N ILE A 13 4.88 -1.94 10.96
CA ILE A 13 4.56 -2.35 12.32
C ILE A 13 3.42 -1.47 12.82
N TYR A 14 2.34 -2.10 13.30
CA TYR A 14 1.27 -1.33 13.92
C TYR A 14 1.71 -0.85 15.30
N SER A 15 1.85 0.47 15.49
CA SER A 15 2.47 1.07 16.67
C SER A 15 1.81 0.68 18.01
N ARG A 16 0.51 0.39 18.03
CA ARG A 16 -0.18 -0.03 19.26
C ARG A 16 0.06 -1.50 19.62
N CYS A 17 -0.07 -2.40 18.66
CA CYS A 17 0.11 -3.84 18.91
C CYS A 17 1.59 -4.25 18.85
N ARG A 18 2.46 -3.40 18.28
CA ARG A 18 3.86 -3.71 17.96
C ARG A 18 4.01 -4.99 17.14
N THR A 19 2.99 -5.29 16.35
CA THR A 19 2.92 -6.48 15.49
C THR A 19 3.06 -6.04 14.05
N GLU A 20 3.77 -6.85 13.26
CA GLU A 20 3.82 -6.71 11.81
C GLU A 20 2.41 -6.80 11.23
N MET A 21 2.04 -5.80 10.43
CA MET A 21 0.76 -5.80 9.73
C MET A 21 0.87 -6.73 8.53
N LYS A 22 -0.14 -7.58 8.36
CA LYS A 22 -0.22 -8.51 7.24
C LYS A 22 -0.81 -7.83 6.02
N PHE A 23 -0.21 -8.09 4.86
CA PHE A 23 -0.79 -7.69 3.58
C PHE A 23 -2.18 -8.31 3.40
N ARG A 24 -3.13 -7.49 2.95
CA ARG A 24 -4.53 -7.90 2.70
C ARG A 24 -4.92 -7.84 1.24
N GLY A 25 -4.32 -6.92 0.48
CA GLY A 25 -4.64 -6.77 -0.92
C GLY A 25 -4.00 -5.54 -1.51
N ALA A 26 -3.85 -5.55 -2.82
CA ALA A 26 -3.42 -4.42 -3.62
C ALA A 26 -4.36 -4.26 -4.80
N GLY A 27 -4.35 -3.07 -5.39
CA GLY A 27 -5.05 -2.78 -6.63
C GLY A 27 -4.63 -1.43 -7.17
N SER A 28 -5.13 -1.08 -8.34
CA SER A 28 -5.00 0.27 -8.88
C SER A 28 -6.36 0.93 -9.01
N THR A 29 -6.40 2.25 -8.86
CA THR A 29 -7.59 3.05 -9.14
C THR A 29 -7.22 4.20 -10.07
N THR A 30 -8.03 4.40 -11.11
CA THR A 30 -7.83 5.48 -12.08
C THR A 30 -8.67 6.67 -11.68
N THR A 31 -8.02 7.79 -11.35
CA THR A 31 -8.72 9.01 -10.94
C THR A 31 -8.98 9.90 -12.16
N ILE A 32 -10.10 9.67 -12.86
CA ILE A 32 -10.76 10.57 -13.86
C ILE A 32 -10.03 10.76 -15.23
N PRO A 33 -10.76 10.81 -16.38
CA PRO A 33 -10.20 10.54 -17.72
C PRO A 33 -9.43 11.66 -18.43
N ILE A 34 -9.22 12.85 -17.85
CA ILE A 34 -8.62 13.98 -18.58
C ILE A 34 -7.08 13.94 -18.52
N VAL A 35 -6.52 13.39 -17.43
CA VAL A 35 -5.10 13.15 -17.23
C VAL A 35 -5.00 11.89 -16.39
N GLY A 36 -5.06 10.71 -17.01
CA GLY A 36 -5.16 9.44 -16.29
C GLY A 36 -3.97 9.19 -15.37
N GLN A 37 -4.13 9.54 -14.09
CA GLN A 37 -3.21 9.12 -13.04
C GLN A 37 -3.72 7.79 -12.48
N GLU A 38 -2.96 6.73 -12.74
CA GLU A 38 -3.12 5.46 -12.06
C GLU A 38 -2.55 5.58 -10.66
N ILE A 39 -3.38 5.31 -9.66
CA ILE A 39 -2.97 5.27 -8.26
C ILE A 39 -2.96 3.81 -7.84
N GLU A 40 -1.77 3.27 -7.62
CA GLU A 40 -1.60 1.97 -7.01
C GLU A 40 -1.84 2.09 -5.51
N PHE A 41 -2.52 1.11 -4.92
CA PHE A 41 -2.74 1.04 -3.48
C PHE A 41 -2.39 -0.33 -2.92
N ARG A 42 -1.88 -0.35 -1.69
CA ARG A 42 -1.60 -1.55 -0.90
C ARG A 42 -2.27 -1.43 0.46
N GLN A 43 -2.96 -2.47 0.89
CA GLN A 43 -3.65 -2.52 2.18
C GLN A 43 -2.99 -3.54 3.10
N TYR A 44 -2.75 -3.10 4.34
CA TYR A 44 -2.20 -3.92 5.41
C TYR A 44 -3.13 -3.87 6.60
N SER A 45 -3.21 -4.95 7.37
CA SER A 45 -3.98 -4.97 8.61
C SER A 45 -3.23 -5.66 9.73
N CYS A 46 -3.38 -5.16 10.95
CA CYS A 46 -2.90 -5.83 12.15
C CYS A 46 -3.76 -7.08 12.42
N PRO A 47 -3.16 -8.28 12.53
CA PRO A 47 -3.92 -9.50 12.84
C PRO A 47 -4.50 -9.51 14.26
N GLU A 48 -3.90 -8.76 15.19
CA GLU A 48 -4.30 -8.75 16.61
C GLU A 48 -5.54 -7.88 16.87
N CYS A 49 -5.61 -6.70 16.27
CA CYS A 49 -6.68 -5.73 16.54
C CYS A 49 -7.55 -5.38 15.33
N GLY A 50 -7.24 -5.93 14.16
CA GLY A 50 -7.97 -5.69 12.91
C GLY A 50 -7.78 -4.31 12.29
N GLN A 51 -6.97 -3.42 12.89
CA GLN A 51 -6.72 -2.08 12.34
C GLN A 51 -5.99 -2.15 11.00
N GLY A 52 -6.53 -1.45 10.02
CA GLY A 52 -6.03 -1.40 8.65
C GLY A 52 -5.31 -0.09 8.35
N THR A 53 -4.33 -0.14 7.45
CA THR A 53 -3.73 1.03 6.82
C THR A 53 -3.67 0.81 5.32
N ARG A 54 -3.88 1.87 4.55
CA ARG A 54 -3.74 1.90 3.10
C ARG A 54 -2.55 2.78 2.76
N PHE A 55 -1.72 2.32 1.84
CA PHE A 55 -0.68 3.11 1.19
C PHE A 55 -1.04 3.29 -0.27
N GLU A 56 -0.64 4.42 -0.83
CA GLU A 56 -0.90 4.81 -2.20
C GLU A 56 0.39 5.28 -2.87
N GLN A 57 0.47 5.08 -4.18
CA GLN A 57 1.58 5.50 -5.03
C GLN A 57 1.00 5.96 -6.36
N ARG A 58 1.29 7.20 -6.79
CA ARG A 58 0.74 7.83 -8.02
C ARG A 58 1.63 7.68 -9.27
N GLY A 59 2.60 6.77 -9.20
CA GLY A 59 3.51 6.42 -10.29
C GLY A 59 4.67 5.59 -9.76
N SER A 60 5.29 4.76 -10.60
CA SER A 60 6.28 3.76 -10.15
C SER A 60 7.55 4.34 -9.50
N ASP A 61 7.79 5.65 -9.63
CA ASP A 61 8.91 6.38 -9.03
C ASP A 61 8.52 7.15 -7.74
N GLU A 62 7.24 7.19 -7.38
CA GLU A 62 6.76 7.90 -6.18
C GLU A 62 6.89 7.03 -4.92
N GLU A 63 7.23 7.60 -3.76
CA GLU A 63 7.32 6.83 -2.51
C GLU A 63 5.92 6.47 -1.99
N TRP A 64 5.74 5.23 -1.52
CA TRP A 64 4.50 4.75 -0.92
C TRP A 64 4.10 5.62 0.28
N SER A 65 3.01 6.35 0.13
CA SER A 65 2.55 7.32 1.13
C SER A 65 1.19 6.93 1.68
N ARG A 66 0.89 7.33 2.91
CA ARG A 66 -0.49 7.22 3.42
C ARG A 66 -1.36 8.26 2.71
N PRO A 67 -2.62 7.94 2.37
CA PRO A 67 -3.55 8.95 1.87
C PRO A 67 -3.66 10.08 2.89
N THR A 68 -3.28 11.29 2.46
CA THR A 68 -3.62 12.50 3.19
C THR A 68 -5.10 12.76 2.95
N LEU A 69 -5.95 12.38 3.91
CA LEU A 69 -7.36 12.77 3.94
C LEU A 69 -7.49 14.28 4.16
#